data_AF-A0A1M7Y648-F1
#
_entry.id   AF-A0A1M7Y648-F1
#
_cell.length_a   1.000
_cell.length_b   1.000
_cell.length_c   1.000
_cell.angle_alpha   90.00
_cell.angle_beta   90.00
_cell.angle_gamma   90.00
#
_symmetry.space_group_name_H-M   'P 1'
#
loop_
_entity.id
_entity.type
_entity.pdbx_description
1 polymer ?
#
loop_
_entity_poly.entity_id
_entity_poly.type
_entity_poly.pdbx_seq_one_letter_code
_entity_poly.pdbx_strand_id
1 'polypeptide(L)'
;MPGKPKKEQSAPPEISPYLFPAILAVMGVWCFYDGWLTSNPDMQEHLLFNRVVSGILLPWALIDFIRTRRFAAQEAKTTDSQNSSQACDDK
;
A
#
# COMPACT_ATOMS: atom_id res chain seq x y z
N MET A 1 23.63 20.30 36.79
CA MET A 1 23.77 20.68 35.36
C MET A 1 23.58 19.43 34.50
N PRO A 2 23.14 19.55 33.25
CA PRO A 2 21.76 19.47 32.78
C PRO A 2 21.38 18.05 32.33
N GLY A 3 20.09 17.72 32.40
CA GLY A 3 19.55 16.44 31.95
C GLY A 3 19.82 16.18 30.47
N LYS A 4 20.28 14.97 30.13
CA LYS A 4 20.52 14.56 28.75
C LYS A 4 19.20 14.58 27.98
N PRO A 5 19.15 15.13 26.75
CA PRO A 5 17.92 15.14 25.97
C PRO A 5 17.50 13.70 25.65
N LYS A 6 16.23 13.37 25.96
CA LYS A 6 15.57 12.16 25.48
C LYS A 6 15.61 12.22 23.95
N LYS A 7 16.26 11.24 23.32
CA LYS A 7 16.15 11.04 21.87
C LYS A 7 14.68 10.82 21.58
N GLU A 8 14.04 11.76 20.87
CA GLU A 8 12.79 11.49 20.19
C GLU A 8 13.05 10.29 19.30
N GLN A 9 12.47 9.17 19.70
CA GLN A 9 12.43 7.97 18.89
C GLN A 9 11.50 8.33 17.74
N SER A 10 12.08 8.87 16.67
CA SER A 10 11.39 9.21 15.43
C SER A 10 10.50 8.03 15.09
N ALA A 11 9.19 8.22 15.26
CA ALA A 11 8.20 7.20 14.99
C ALA A 11 8.51 6.62 13.61
N PRO A 12 8.55 5.28 13.46
CA PRO A 12 8.87 4.67 12.19
C PRO A 12 7.97 5.31 11.13
N PRO A 13 8.53 5.77 10.00
CA PRO A 13 7.75 6.49 8.99
C PRO A 13 6.52 5.66 8.67
N GLU A 14 5.33 6.25 8.86
CA GLU A 14 4.06 5.63 8.51
C GLU A 14 3.99 5.55 6.99
N ILE A 15 4.65 4.53 6.43
CA ILE A 15 4.52 4.20 5.02
C ILE A 15 3.05 3.88 4.82
N SER A 16 2.37 4.72 4.03
CA SER A 16 0.95 4.53 3.73
C SER A 16 0.75 3.08 3.25
N PRO A 17 -0.07 2.28 3.93
CA PRO A 17 -0.24 0.86 3.62
C PRO A 17 -0.89 0.65 2.23
N TYR A 18 -1.36 1.74 1.62
CA TYR A 18 -1.91 1.77 0.27
C TYR A 18 -0.87 2.05 -0.82
N LEU A 19 0.36 2.44 -0.49
CA LEU A 19 1.37 2.82 -1.48
C LEU A 19 1.72 1.64 -2.40
N PHE A 20 1.94 0.46 -1.81
CA PHE A 20 2.24 -0.76 -2.55
C PHE A 20 1.09 -1.20 -3.48
N PRO A 21 -0.16 -1.40 -2.99
CA PRO A 21 -1.26 -1.79 -3.87
C PRO A 21 -1.62 -0.69 -4.91
N ALA A 22 -1.41 0.60 -4.59
CA ALA A 22 -1.64 1.68 -5.55
C ALA A 22 -0.64 1.65 -6.71
N ILE A 23 0.66 1.49 -6.42
CA ILE A 23 1.69 1.35 -7.47
C ILE A 23 1.41 0.10 -8.31
N LEU A 24 1.05 -1.02 -7.67
CA LEU A 24 0.69 -2.24 -8.38
C LEU A 24 -0.52 -2.04 -9.30
N ALA A 25 -1.57 -1.37 -8.83
CA ALA A 25 -2.76 -1.12 -9.63
C ALA A 25 -2.45 -0.23 -10.85
N VAL A 26 -1.72 0.87 -10.65
CA VAL A 26 -1.31 1.77 -11.74
C VAL A 26 -0.43 1.04 -12.74
N MET A 27 0.59 0.31 -12.28
CA MET A 27 1.49 -0.46 -13.13
C MET A 27 0.75 -1.56 -13.90
N GLY A 28 -0.17 -2.27 -13.24
CA GLY A 28 -0.98 -3.32 -13.86
C GLY A 28 -1.89 -2.79 -14.96
N VAL A 29 -2.60 -1.68 -14.70
CA VAL A 29 -3.46 -1.02 -15.69
C VAL A 29 -2.63 -0.48 -16.86
N TRP A 30 -1.45 0.08 -16.58
CA TRP A 30 -0.52 0.54 -17.60
C TRP A 30 -0.04 -0.61 -18.50
N CYS A 31 0.42 -1.73 -17.93
CA CYS A 31 0.80 -2.92 -18.69
C CYS A 31 -0.37 -3.52 -19.47
N PHE A 32 -1.60 -3.45 -18.96
CA PHE A 32 -2.79 -3.88 -19.70
C PHE A 32 -3.03 -2.98 -20.92
N TYR A 33 -2.94 -1.65 -20.75
CA TYR A 33 -3.04 -0.70 -21.85
C TYR A 33 -1.95 -0.94 -22.89
N ASP A 34 -0.70 -1.12 -22.46
CA ASP A 34 0.43 -1.34 -23.35
C ASP A 34 0.41 -2.73 -24.04
N GLY A 35 -0.20 -3.75 -23.41
CA GLY A 35 -0.30 -5.11 -23.96
C GLY A 35 -1.54 -5.38 -24.83
N TRP A 36 -2.56 -4.51 -24.80
CA TRP A 36 -3.81 -4.69 -25.56
C TRP A 36 -4.22 -3.49 -26.42
N LEU A 37 -4.00 -2.26 -25.96
CA LEU A 37 -4.45 -1.03 -26.62
C LEU A 37 -3.35 -0.37 -27.46
N THR A 38 -2.08 -0.51 -27.08
CA THR A 38 -0.94 -0.06 -27.90
C THR A 38 -0.74 -0.99 -29.11
N SER A 39 -0.39 -0.43 -30.28
CA SER A 39 -0.04 -1.19 -31.50
C SER A 39 1.31 -0.77 -32.09
N ASN A 40 2.22 -0.26 -31.24
CA ASN A 40 3.56 0.12 -31.67
C ASN A 40 4.39 -1.13 -32.02
N PRO A 41 5.02 -1.20 -33.21
CA PRO A 41 5.75 -2.37 -33.67
C PRO A 41 6.98 -2.70 -32.81
N ASP A 42 7.64 -1.70 -32.21
CA ASP A 42 8.77 -1.90 -31.28
C ASP A 42 8.36 -2.54 -29.94
N MET A 43 7.09 -2.44 -29.56
CA MET A 43 6.57 -2.98 -28.30
C MET A 43 6.19 -4.46 -28.40
N GLN A 44 6.33 -5.09 -29.58
CA GLN A 44 5.95 -6.49 -29.78
C GLN A 44 6.80 -7.49 -28.98
N GLU A 45 8.06 -7.17 -28.69
CA GLU A 45 8.93 -8.03 -27.89
C GLU A 45 8.48 -8.07 -26.42
N HIS A 46 7.97 -6.97 -25.90
CA HIS A 46 7.49 -6.85 -24.52
C HIS A 46 5.98 -7.10 -24.38
N LEU A 47 5.28 -7.37 -25.47
CA LEU A 47 3.84 -7.55 -25.51
C LEU A 47 3.41 -8.75 -24.65
N LEU A 48 4.09 -9.88 -24.77
CA LEU A 48 3.83 -11.05 -23.91
C LEU A 48 4.14 -10.77 -22.43
N PHE A 49 5.24 -10.06 -22.16
CA PHE A 49 5.60 -9.67 -20.81
C PHE A 49 4.52 -8.78 -20.19
N ASN A 50 4.11 -7.71 -20.88
CA ASN A 50 3.05 -6.81 -20.44
C ASN A 50 1.71 -7.53 -20.21
N ARG A 51 1.35 -8.49 -21.06
CA ARG A 51 0.13 -9.29 -20.88
C ARG A 51 0.18 -10.17 -19.64
N VAL A 52 1.26 -10.95 -19.47
CA VAL A 52 1.44 -11.85 -18.32
C VAL A 52 1.55 -11.05 -17.02
N VAL A 53 2.35 -9.99 -17.05
CA VAL A 53 2.53 -9.06 -15.92
C VAL A 53 1.21 -8.44 -15.54
N SER A 54 0.41 -7.90 -16.48
CA SER A 54 -0.92 -7.36 -16.14
C SER A 54 -1.86 -8.43 -15.60
N GLY A 55 -1.82 -9.65 -16.15
CA GLY A 55 -2.63 -10.77 -15.72
C GLY A 55 -2.30 -11.25 -14.31
N ILE A 56 -1.08 -11.03 -13.82
CA ILE A 56 -0.66 -11.35 -12.45
C ILE A 56 -0.84 -10.14 -11.53
N LEU A 57 -0.45 -8.94 -11.97
CA LEU A 57 -0.50 -7.72 -11.16
C LEU A 57 -1.93 -7.28 -10.85
N LEU A 58 -2.88 -7.35 -11.79
CA LEU A 58 -4.26 -6.91 -11.51
C LEU A 58 -4.92 -7.75 -10.41
N PRO A 59 -4.92 -9.10 -10.49
CA PRO A 59 -5.47 -9.94 -9.43
C PRO A 59 -4.71 -9.77 -8.12
N TRP A 60 -3.37 -9.65 -8.18
CA TRP A 60 -2.57 -9.44 -6.98
C TRP A 60 -2.86 -8.11 -6.30
N ALA A 61 -2.92 -7.02 -7.07
CA ALA A 61 -3.29 -5.69 -6.58
C ALA A 61 -4.68 -5.71 -5.92
N LEU A 62 -5.63 -6.44 -6.50
CA LEU A 62 -6.97 -6.58 -5.94
C LEU A 62 -6.96 -7.33 -4.60
N ILE A 63 -6.24 -8.45 -4.52
CA ILE A 63 -6.09 -9.22 -3.27
C ILE A 63 -5.42 -8.36 -2.20
N ASP A 64 -4.35 -7.66 -2.56
CA ASP A 64 -3.58 -6.83 -1.64
C ASP A 64 -4.40 -5.64 -1.15
N PHE A 65 -5.15 -4.98 -2.04
CA PHE A 65 -6.09 -3.93 -1.68
C PHE A 65 -7.16 -4.41 -0.69
N ILE A 66 -7.73 -5.60 -0.90
CA ILE A 66 -8.71 -6.19 0.04
C ILE A 66 -8.03 -6.52 1.38
N ARG A 67 -6.81 -7.07 1.38
CA ARG A 67 -6.03 -7.31 2.60
C ARG A 67 -5.80 -6.01 3.36
N THR A 68 -5.26 -4.99 2.71
CA THR A 68 -4.97 -3.69 3.29
C THR A 68 -6.23 -3.04 3.85
N ARG A 69 -7.35 -3.11 3.14
CA ARG A 69 -8.63 -2.60 3.65
C ARG A 69 -9.09 -3.32 4.92
N ARG A 70 -8.84 -4.64 5.04
CA ARG A 70 -9.14 -5.40 6.26
C ARG A 70 -8.19 -5.09 7.42
N PHE A 71 -6.93 -4.75 7.15
CA PHE A 71 -5.99 -4.33 8.19
C PHE A 71 -6.31 -2.91 8.70
N ALA A 72 -6.56 -1.96 7.81
CA ALA A 72 -6.97 -0.60 8.18
C ALA A 72 -8.27 -0.59 9.03
N ALA A 73 -9.23 -1.48 8.72
CA ALA A 73 -10.45 -1.62 9.51
C ALA A 73 -10.21 -2.22 10.91
N GLN A 74 -9.12 -2.94 11.13
CA GLN A 74 -8.74 -3.47 12.44
C GLN A 74 -7.97 -2.43 13.24
N GLU A 75 -7.07 -1.69 12.61
CA GLU A 75 -6.32 -0.60 13.27
C GLU A 75 -7.26 0.49 13.79
N ALA A 76 -8.29 0.87 13.03
CA ALA A 76 -9.31 1.82 13.49
C ALA A 76 -10.00 1.38 14.80
N LYS A 77 -10.19 0.07 15.00
CA LYS A 77 -10.79 -0.46 16.24
C LYS A 77 -9.81 -0.47 17.41
N THR A 78 -8.53 -0.70 17.15
CA THR A 78 -7.50 -0.72 18.19
C THR A 78 -7.16 0.68 18.68
N THR A 79 -7.10 1.67 17.78
CA THR A 79 -6.85 3.08 18.15
C THR A 79 -7.98 3.65 19.01
N ASP A 80 -9.26 3.38 18.69
CA ASP A 80 -10.40 3.80 19.51
C ASP A 80 -10.40 3.15 20.91
N SER A 81 -9.95 1.90 21.02
CA SER A 81 -9.90 1.18 22.29
C SER A 81 -8.74 1.63 23.19
N GLN A 82 -7.61 2.05 22.61
CA GLN A 82 -6.49 2.63 23.37
C GLN A 82 -6.80 4.05 23.85
N ASN A 83 -7.44 4.89 23.03
CA ASN A 83 -7.79 6.26 23.41
C ASN A 83 -8.84 6.32 24.54
N SER A 84 -9.76 5.34 24.58
CA SER A 84 -10.76 5.22 25.64
C SER A 84 -10.21 4.67 26.96
N SER A 85 -9.15 3.86 26.92
CA SER A 85 -8.49 3.35 28.14
C SER A 85 -7.61 4.42 28.78
N GLN A 86 -6.88 5.19 27.97
CA GLN A 86 -6.00 6.27 28.44
C GLN A 86 -6.77 7.46 29.05
N ALA A 87 -8.05 7.63 28.70
CA ALA A 87 -8.94 8.64 29.31
C ALA A 87 -9.46 8.25 30.71
N CYS A 88 -9.38 6.98 31.11
CA CYS A 88 -9.81 6.51 32.42
C CYS A 88 -8.69 6.48 33.47
N ASP A 89 -7.41 6.54 33.06
CA ASP A 89 -6.26 6.53 33.96
C ASP A 89 -5.83 7.93 34.44
N ASP A 90 -6.44 9.02 33.94
CA ASP A 90 -6.08 10.42 34.26
C ASP A 90 -7.00 11.07 35.34
N LYS A 91 -7.60 10.27 36.24
CA LYS A 91 -8.53 10.77 37.27
C LYS A 91 -8.28 10.16 38.64
#